data_AF-A0A2K3KY47-F1
#
_entry.id   AF-A0A2K3KY47-F1
#
_cell.length_a   1.000
_cell.length_b   1.000
_cell.length_c   1.000
_cell.angle_alpha   90.00
_cell.angle_beta   90.00
_cell.angle_gamma   90.00
#
_symmetry.space_group_name_H-M   'P 1'
#
loop_
_entity.id
_entity.type
_entity.pdbx_description
1 polymer ?
#
loop_
_entity_poly.entity_id
_entity_poly.type
_entity_poly.pdbx_seq_one_letter_code
_entity_poly.pdbx_strand_id
1 'polypeptide(L)'
;MSDTPLRMQKTTPMTVDPMEEKIAKYRSIDRKLIIDERFRDLPDIASLSDIYFKGTCKAPLFDFPDDSWLHEPGYQLPRIGTAELATLGRYVIPMLSSGLSEKAIGILFVLAYNLRRPTKGSVEYVFSDHELGLGSLEDMNVSDLSDNLLIRVREPFYVAATTDLDREAMYYSFIAASTFRLFTKSPENYLRAFTHICNMFPKFYGVSCPVRLPTPHIDALKILKANFSIHPICKVTLYRVLYLSGGGEENEEILSEMKRFLYDEHLAYTGLHAVRIFMKLCQALNCNTELLLAILNIREYERQINAMIKMVGIITSPLEKHKRKMWRYGRLFDDAFMSPLRTRTCPALTYTLASALKKVSSQSNERILDIVQLGDVSEEKRRSLDVVAENIIRTVRCNAKGSQNNPCSTLHMSV
;
A
#
# COMPACT_ATOMS: atom_id res chain seq x y z
N MET A 1 15.88 35.83 78.68
CA MET A 1 16.13 34.41 78.34
C MET A 1 14.80 33.68 78.40
N SER A 2 14.20 33.38 77.25
CA SER A 2 13.17 32.34 77.13
C SER A 2 13.00 31.98 75.66
N ASP A 3 13.18 30.70 75.40
CA ASP A 3 13.34 30.04 74.10
C ASP A 3 12.07 30.06 73.25
N THR A 4 12.25 30.16 71.94
CA THR A 4 11.23 29.79 70.95
C THR A 4 11.79 28.66 70.08
N PRO A 5 11.10 27.51 69.91
CA PRO A 5 11.64 26.38 69.16
C PRO A 5 11.45 26.55 67.65
N LEU A 6 12.51 26.28 66.89
CA LEU A 6 12.51 26.16 65.44
C LEU A 6 11.70 24.92 65.00
N ARG A 7 10.60 25.17 64.28
CA ARG A 7 9.73 24.16 63.67
C ARG A 7 10.40 23.60 62.41
N MET A 8 10.87 22.35 62.46
CA MET A 8 11.37 21.64 61.27
C MET A 8 10.26 21.47 60.23
N GLN A 9 10.47 22.00 59.03
CA GLN A 9 9.65 21.69 57.86
C GLN A 9 9.94 20.25 57.41
N LYS A 10 8.90 19.42 57.37
CA LYS A 10 8.94 18.09 56.73
C LYS A 10 9.10 18.30 55.22
N THR A 11 10.18 17.78 54.66
CA THR A 11 10.37 17.63 53.21
C THR A 11 9.39 16.58 52.67
N THR A 12 8.47 17.03 51.83
CA THR A 12 7.60 16.14 51.03
C THR A 12 8.47 15.39 50.02
N PRO A 13 8.30 14.06 49.83
CA PRO A 13 9.06 13.34 48.81
C PRO A 13 8.70 13.89 47.43
N MET A 14 9.70 14.21 46.61
CA MET A 14 9.49 14.55 45.21
C MET A 14 8.80 13.39 44.50
N THR A 15 7.58 13.61 44.07
CA THR A 15 6.87 12.77 43.11
C THR A 15 7.65 12.80 41.81
N VAL A 16 8.31 11.68 41.48
CA VAL A 16 8.94 11.49 40.17
C VAL A 16 7.86 11.64 39.10
N ASP A 17 8.13 12.45 38.09
CA ASP A 17 7.23 12.65 36.96
C ASP A 17 6.95 11.28 36.30
N PRO A 18 5.68 10.86 36.13
CA PRO A 18 5.32 9.64 35.40
C PRO A 18 5.93 9.56 33.99
N MET A 19 6.36 10.70 33.43
CA MET A 19 7.07 10.81 32.16
C MET A 19 8.56 10.45 32.27
N GLU A 20 9.24 10.83 33.36
CA GLU A 20 10.62 10.40 33.61
C GLU A 20 10.70 8.89 33.85
N GLU A 21 9.70 8.31 34.52
CA GLU A 21 9.59 6.86 34.71
C GLU A 21 9.38 6.11 33.37
N LYS A 22 8.59 6.70 32.45
CA LYS A 22 8.40 6.19 31.08
C LYS A 22 9.68 6.28 30.24
N ILE A 23 10.42 7.38 30.34
CA ILE A 23 11.69 7.57 29.63
C ILE A 23 12.78 6.64 30.22
N ALA A 24 12.82 6.44 31.53
CA ALA A 24 13.74 5.52 32.20
C ALA A 24 13.55 4.07 31.71
N LYS A 25 12.31 3.66 31.43
CA LYS A 25 12.01 2.35 30.84
C LYS A 25 12.62 2.17 29.44
N TYR A 26 12.58 3.21 28.61
CA TYR A 26 13.24 3.23 27.29
C TYR A 26 14.76 3.44 27.35
N ARG A 27 15.29 4.06 28.42
CA ARG A 27 16.73 4.17 28.68
C ARG A 27 17.34 2.84 29.17
N SER A 28 16.54 1.93 29.71
CA SER A 28 16.98 0.62 30.21
C SER A 28 17.06 -0.51 29.17
N ILE A 29 17.22 -0.20 27.88
CA ILE A 29 17.47 -1.20 26.82
C ILE A 29 18.94 -1.70 26.90
N ASP A 30 19.36 -2.08 28.10
CA ASP A 30 20.51 -2.95 28.40
C ASP A 30 20.03 -4.29 28.97
N ARG A 31 18.72 -4.57 28.91
CA ARG A 31 18.22 -5.93 29.10
C ARG A 31 18.77 -6.77 27.95
N LYS A 32 19.50 -7.86 28.27
CA LYS A 32 19.73 -8.96 27.33
C LYS A 32 18.44 -9.16 26.55
N LEU A 33 18.50 -8.94 25.23
CA LEU A 33 17.33 -9.06 24.37
C LEU A 33 16.92 -10.53 24.39
N ILE A 34 15.97 -10.87 25.27
CA ILE A 34 15.37 -12.20 25.27
C ILE A 34 14.40 -12.18 24.10
N ILE A 35 14.79 -12.82 23.00
CA ILE A 35 13.90 -13.04 21.86
C ILE A 35 12.77 -13.94 22.37
N ASP A 36 11.61 -13.32 22.55
CA ASP A 36 10.35 -13.99 22.85
C ASP A 36 10.15 -15.14 21.86
N GLU A 37 9.71 -16.30 22.33
CA GLU A 37 9.52 -17.48 21.48
C GLU A 37 8.59 -17.22 20.30
N ARG A 38 7.67 -16.27 20.42
CA ARG A 38 6.77 -15.84 19.33
C ARG A 38 7.51 -15.23 18.13
N PHE A 39 8.78 -14.86 18.29
CA PHE A 39 9.59 -14.30 17.22
C PHE A 39 10.58 -15.31 16.63
N ARG A 40 10.81 -16.47 17.26
CA ARG A 40 11.73 -17.46 16.68
C ARG A 40 11.12 -18.06 15.42
N ASP A 41 11.98 -18.29 14.44
CA ASP A 41 11.67 -18.94 13.16
C ASP A 41 10.75 -18.09 12.24
N LEU A 42 10.70 -16.76 12.45
CA LEU A 42 10.05 -15.90 11.46
C LEU A 42 10.98 -15.74 10.25
N PRO A 43 10.52 -16.08 9.05
CA PRO A 43 11.32 -15.93 7.84
C PRO A 43 11.79 -14.48 7.65
N ASP A 44 13.05 -14.35 7.24
CA ASP A 44 13.68 -13.06 7.05
C ASP A 44 13.23 -12.44 5.72
N ILE A 45 12.47 -11.34 5.81
CA ILE A 45 12.01 -10.57 4.65
C ILE A 45 13.20 -10.01 3.84
N ALA A 46 14.36 -9.80 4.46
CA ALA A 46 15.56 -9.35 3.74
C ALA A 46 16.18 -10.43 2.83
N SER A 47 15.77 -11.69 3.01
CA SER A 47 16.34 -12.87 2.33
C SER A 47 15.43 -13.51 1.29
N LEU A 48 14.29 -12.90 0.95
CA LEU A 48 13.26 -13.53 0.10
C LEU A 48 13.74 -13.74 -1.35
N SER A 49 14.31 -14.92 -1.61
CA SER A 49 14.27 -15.67 -2.87
C SER A 49 13.73 -17.08 -2.58
N ASP A 50 12.46 -17.33 -2.97
CA ASP A 50 11.73 -18.60 -3.10
C ASP A 50 12.06 -19.78 -2.16
N ILE A 51 11.24 -20.07 -1.12
CA ILE A 51 11.16 -21.42 -0.50
C ILE A 51 9.74 -21.77 0.01
N TYR A 52 9.30 -22.99 -0.32
CA TYR A 52 8.01 -23.66 -0.11
C TYR A 52 7.71 -24.13 1.34
N PHE A 53 6.44 -24.13 1.77
CA PHE A 53 5.83 -25.12 2.70
C PHE A 53 4.29 -25.01 2.76
N LYS A 54 3.58 -26.15 2.88
CA LYS A 54 2.10 -26.29 2.83
C LYS A 54 1.42 -26.23 4.21
N GLY A 55 0.22 -25.66 4.27
CA GLY A 55 -0.73 -25.81 5.39
C GLY A 55 -1.92 -24.85 5.34
N THR A 56 -3.13 -25.38 5.23
CA THR A 56 -4.40 -24.65 5.13
C THR A 56 -5.05 -24.43 6.51
N CYS A 57 -5.44 -23.19 6.82
CA CYS A 57 -6.42 -22.89 7.87
C CYS A 57 -7.34 -21.73 7.43
N LYS A 58 -8.63 -21.87 7.75
CA LYS A 58 -9.72 -20.90 7.56
C LYS A 58 -9.30 -19.52 8.07
N ALA A 59 -9.43 -18.48 7.23
CA ALA A 59 -8.87 -17.15 7.46
C ALA A 59 -9.46 -16.47 8.72
N PRO A 60 -8.67 -16.25 9.78
CA PRO A 60 -9.05 -15.38 10.89
C PRO A 60 -8.98 -13.90 10.46
N LEU A 61 -9.40 -12.98 11.33
CA LEU A 61 -9.36 -11.49 11.22
C LEU A 61 -8.03 -10.85 10.70
N PHE A 62 -7.01 -11.67 10.48
CA PHE A 62 -5.64 -11.34 10.13
C PHE A 62 -5.15 -12.12 8.91
N ASP A 63 -6.03 -12.68 8.09
CA ASP A 63 -5.66 -13.37 6.86
C ASP A 63 -6.46 -12.81 5.68
N PHE A 64 -5.88 -12.83 4.49
CA PHE A 64 -6.51 -12.36 3.26
C PHE A 64 -6.06 -13.23 2.07
N PRO A 65 -6.73 -14.37 1.85
CA PRO A 65 -6.48 -15.23 0.69
C PRO A 65 -6.70 -14.50 -0.64
N ASP A 66 -5.91 -14.86 -1.65
CA ASP A 66 -5.94 -14.25 -2.98
C ASP A 66 -7.23 -14.58 -3.78
N ASP A 67 -8.00 -15.57 -3.36
CA ASP A 67 -9.24 -16.01 -4.01
C ASP A 67 -10.51 -15.44 -3.36
N SER A 68 -10.39 -14.69 -2.26
CA SER A 68 -11.49 -14.29 -1.37
C SER A 68 -12.67 -13.54 -2.03
N TRP A 69 -12.47 -12.93 -3.21
CA TRP A 69 -13.49 -12.11 -3.89
C TRP A 69 -13.69 -12.50 -5.37
N LEU A 70 -13.04 -13.56 -5.86
CA LEU A 70 -13.04 -13.84 -7.30
C LEU A 70 -14.42 -14.21 -7.85
N HIS A 71 -15.23 -14.90 -7.04
CA HIS A 71 -16.53 -15.42 -7.45
C HIS A 71 -17.71 -14.47 -7.22
N GLU A 72 -17.47 -13.31 -6.61
CA GLU A 72 -18.51 -12.29 -6.40
C GLU A 72 -18.90 -11.63 -7.73
N PRO A 73 -20.12 -11.10 -7.90
CA PRO A 73 -20.55 -10.44 -9.14
C PRO A 73 -19.78 -9.14 -9.43
N GLY A 74 -19.21 -9.04 -10.64
CA GLY A 74 -18.43 -7.90 -11.13
C GLY A 74 -18.95 -7.38 -12.48
N TYR A 75 -18.27 -6.39 -13.06
CA TYR A 75 -18.41 -6.10 -14.48
C TYR A 75 -17.67 -7.15 -15.30
N GLN A 76 -18.24 -7.50 -16.45
CA GLN A 76 -17.54 -8.27 -17.47
C GLN A 76 -16.35 -7.45 -17.99
N LEU A 77 -15.18 -8.09 -18.10
CA LEU A 77 -13.95 -7.48 -18.57
C LEU A 77 -13.50 -8.13 -19.89
N PRO A 78 -14.20 -7.87 -21.01
CA PRO A 78 -13.85 -8.48 -22.28
C PRO A 78 -12.55 -7.90 -22.85
N ARG A 79 -11.80 -8.74 -23.58
CA ARG A 79 -10.81 -8.27 -24.54
C ARG A 79 -11.54 -7.73 -25.76
N ILE A 80 -11.29 -6.48 -26.07
CA ILE A 80 -11.93 -5.79 -27.20
C ILE A 80 -10.87 -5.23 -28.14
N GLY A 81 -11.27 -5.08 -29.41
CA GLY A 81 -10.37 -4.64 -30.48
C GLY A 81 -9.94 -3.18 -30.33
N THR A 82 -8.81 -2.83 -30.96
CA THR A 82 -8.26 -1.45 -30.92
C THR A 82 -9.29 -0.39 -31.32
N ALA A 83 -10.02 -0.60 -32.43
CA ALA A 83 -10.96 0.40 -32.94
C ALA A 83 -12.13 0.66 -31.96
N GLU A 84 -12.58 -0.41 -31.29
CA GLU A 84 -13.60 -0.34 -30.26
C GLU A 84 -13.07 0.37 -29.01
N LEU A 85 -11.86 0.05 -28.54
CA LEU A 85 -11.20 0.74 -27.43
C LEU A 85 -11.07 2.25 -27.69
N ALA A 86 -10.62 2.64 -28.88
CA ALA A 86 -10.51 4.04 -29.26
C ALA A 86 -11.90 4.73 -29.26
N THR A 87 -12.94 4.03 -29.72
CA THR A 87 -14.31 4.54 -29.73
C THR A 87 -14.87 4.72 -28.32
N LEU A 88 -14.74 3.72 -27.46
CA LEU A 88 -15.15 3.79 -26.07
C LEU A 88 -14.35 4.85 -25.30
N GLY A 89 -13.06 4.99 -25.59
CA GLY A 89 -12.20 6.01 -24.98
C GLY A 89 -12.60 7.44 -25.37
N ARG A 90 -12.89 7.70 -26.65
CA ARG A 90 -13.45 8.98 -27.11
C ARG A 90 -14.79 9.30 -26.47
N TYR A 91 -15.59 8.27 -26.19
CA TYR A 91 -16.87 8.43 -25.50
C TYR A 91 -16.69 8.79 -24.02
N VAL A 92 -15.92 7.98 -23.27
CA VAL A 92 -15.91 8.01 -21.80
C VAL A 92 -14.85 8.93 -21.19
N ILE A 93 -13.67 9.06 -21.79
CA ILE A 93 -12.61 9.87 -21.18
C ILE A 93 -13.00 11.36 -21.08
N PRO A 94 -13.65 11.98 -22.08
CA PRO A 94 -14.15 13.34 -21.95
C PRO A 94 -15.24 13.52 -20.88
N MET A 95 -15.99 12.46 -20.55
CA MET A 95 -17.03 12.48 -19.51
C MET A 95 -16.47 12.75 -18.11
N LEU A 96 -15.17 12.52 -17.89
CA LEU A 96 -14.48 12.97 -16.67
C LEU A 96 -14.53 14.50 -16.49
N SER A 97 -14.77 15.27 -17.56
CA SER A 97 -14.89 16.73 -17.54
C SER A 97 -16.33 17.26 -17.64
N SER A 98 -17.25 16.49 -18.19
CA SER A 98 -18.63 16.93 -18.46
C SER A 98 -19.70 16.26 -17.61
N GLY A 99 -19.42 15.09 -17.01
CA GLY A 99 -20.38 14.31 -16.22
C GLY A 99 -20.39 12.83 -16.63
N LEU A 100 -20.71 11.92 -15.69
CA LEU A 100 -20.60 10.46 -15.87
C LEU A 100 -21.97 9.76 -15.82
N SER A 101 -22.13 8.69 -16.59
CA SER A 101 -23.21 7.70 -16.47
C SER A 101 -22.70 6.42 -15.78
N GLU A 102 -23.61 5.52 -15.36
CA GLU A 102 -23.22 4.21 -14.82
C GLU A 102 -22.44 3.41 -15.87
N LYS A 103 -22.92 3.44 -17.11
CA LYS A 103 -22.26 2.82 -18.27
C LYS A 103 -20.83 3.33 -18.47
N ALA A 104 -20.62 4.65 -18.36
CA ALA A 104 -19.29 5.24 -18.45
C ALA A 104 -18.34 4.71 -17.37
N ILE A 105 -18.82 4.52 -16.14
CA ILE A 105 -18.04 3.95 -15.03
C ILE A 105 -17.64 2.50 -15.32
N GLY A 106 -18.57 1.67 -15.81
CA GLY A 106 -18.27 0.30 -16.23
C GLY A 106 -17.24 0.25 -17.36
N ILE A 107 -17.39 1.10 -18.37
CA ILE A 107 -16.44 1.19 -19.50
C ILE A 107 -15.04 1.62 -19.04
N LEU A 108 -14.89 2.46 -18.01
CA LEU A 108 -13.57 2.78 -17.45
C LEU A 108 -12.83 1.52 -16.98
N PHE A 109 -13.52 0.54 -16.39
CA PHE A 109 -12.91 -0.75 -16.02
C PHE A 109 -12.50 -1.56 -17.26
N VAL A 110 -13.36 -1.61 -18.29
CA VAL A 110 -13.05 -2.32 -19.55
C VAL A 110 -11.82 -1.70 -20.24
N LEU A 111 -11.77 -0.37 -20.34
CA LEU A 111 -10.62 0.34 -20.88
C LEU A 111 -9.36 0.06 -20.06
N ALA A 112 -9.45 0.13 -18.73
CA ALA A 112 -8.32 -0.13 -17.85
C ALA A 112 -7.82 -1.58 -17.96
N TYR A 113 -8.72 -2.58 -18.02
CA TYR A 113 -8.36 -3.99 -18.20
C TYR A 113 -7.66 -4.27 -19.53
N ASN A 114 -7.95 -3.45 -20.55
CA ASN A 114 -7.29 -3.51 -21.85
C ASN A 114 -6.01 -2.66 -21.93
N LEU A 115 -5.45 -2.22 -20.78
CA LEU A 115 -4.15 -1.55 -20.75
C LEU A 115 -3.08 -2.40 -21.42
N ARG A 116 -2.31 -1.75 -22.30
CA ARG A 116 -1.21 -2.37 -23.03
C ARG A 116 0.13 -1.78 -22.62
N ARG A 117 1.19 -2.57 -22.69
CA ARG A 117 2.58 -2.17 -22.50
C ARG A 117 3.36 -2.29 -23.82
N PRO A 118 4.32 -1.40 -24.09
CA PRO A 118 5.29 -1.64 -25.14
C PRO A 118 6.32 -2.69 -24.67
N THR A 119 6.64 -3.66 -25.52
CA THR A 119 7.75 -4.61 -25.35
C THR A 119 8.72 -4.49 -26.53
N LYS A 120 9.80 -5.27 -26.56
CA LYS A 120 10.80 -5.23 -27.65
C LYS A 120 10.18 -5.70 -28.97
N GLY A 121 9.58 -4.78 -29.72
CA GLY A 121 9.03 -5.01 -31.05
C GLY A 121 7.54 -5.38 -31.10
N SER A 122 6.84 -5.41 -29.96
CA SER A 122 5.39 -5.62 -29.92
C SER A 122 4.72 -4.80 -28.81
N VAL A 123 3.39 -4.86 -28.76
CA VAL A 123 2.55 -4.25 -27.73
C VAL A 123 1.72 -5.37 -27.11
N GLU A 124 1.85 -5.57 -25.81
CA GLU A 124 1.22 -6.67 -25.07
C GLU A 124 0.24 -6.16 -24.04
N TYR A 125 -0.72 -6.98 -23.62
CA TYR A 125 -1.62 -6.63 -22.52
C TYR A 125 -0.90 -6.70 -21.17
N VAL A 126 -1.19 -5.74 -20.28
CA VAL A 126 -0.61 -5.66 -18.92
C VAL A 126 -1.16 -6.76 -18.01
N PHE A 127 -2.42 -7.13 -18.22
CA PHE A 127 -3.12 -8.15 -17.46
C PHE A 127 -3.12 -9.43 -18.27
N SER A 128 -2.86 -10.58 -17.66
CA SER A 128 -2.91 -11.86 -18.36
C SER A 128 -4.33 -12.15 -18.86
N ASP A 129 -4.40 -12.81 -20.01
CA ASP A 129 -5.66 -13.40 -20.45
C ASP A 129 -5.84 -14.71 -19.71
N HIS A 130 -6.83 -14.77 -18.83
CA HIS A 130 -7.22 -16.03 -18.23
C HIS A 130 -8.71 -16.26 -18.44
N GLU A 131 -8.98 -17.22 -19.31
CA GLU A 131 -10.24 -17.96 -19.48
C GLU A 131 -10.64 -18.76 -18.22
N LEU A 132 -9.89 -18.67 -17.12
CA LEU A 132 -10.09 -19.45 -15.89
C LEU A 132 -11.25 -18.90 -15.04
N GLY A 133 -12.48 -18.93 -15.56
CA GLY A 133 -13.70 -18.93 -14.73
C GLY A 133 -13.80 -17.87 -13.62
N LEU A 134 -13.08 -16.75 -13.76
CA LEU A 134 -13.05 -15.65 -12.78
C LEU A 134 -14.33 -14.80 -12.85
N GLY A 135 -15.15 -15.03 -13.87
CA GLY A 135 -16.44 -14.40 -14.00
C GLY A 135 -17.50 -15.15 -13.19
N SER A 136 -18.36 -14.39 -12.52
CA SER A 136 -19.64 -14.93 -12.03
C SER A 136 -20.60 -15.04 -13.21
N LEU A 137 -21.51 -16.02 -13.19
CA LEU A 137 -22.64 -16.06 -14.14
C LEU A 137 -23.52 -14.81 -14.02
N GLU A 138 -23.43 -14.11 -12.88
CA GLU A 138 -24.15 -12.87 -12.58
C GLU A 138 -23.36 -11.61 -12.96
N ASP A 139 -22.24 -11.76 -13.67
CA ASP A 139 -21.44 -10.62 -14.11
C ASP A 139 -22.20 -9.74 -15.09
N MET A 140 -22.16 -8.44 -14.83
CA MET A 140 -22.91 -7.45 -15.58
C MET A 140 -22.17 -7.03 -16.84
N ASN A 141 -22.85 -7.09 -17.99
CA ASN A 141 -22.33 -6.50 -19.21
C ASN A 141 -22.49 -4.97 -19.12
N VAL A 142 -21.41 -4.23 -19.39
CA VAL A 142 -21.42 -2.77 -19.35
C VAL A 142 -22.40 -2.15 -20.35
N SER A 143 -22.81 -2.90 -21.37
CA SER A 143 -23.77 -2.47 -22.38
C SER A 143 -25.19 -2.35 -21.83
N ASP A 144 -25.51 -3.11 -20.78
CA ASP A 144 -26.83 -3.16 -20.14
C ASP A 144 -27.01 -2.05 -19.10
N LEU A 145 -25.94 -1.32 -18.77
CA LEU A 145 -25.96 -0.22 -17.81
C LEU A 145 -26.67 1.02 -18.36
N SER A 146 -27.27 1.78 -17.44
CA SER A 146 -27.89 3.06 -17.75
C SER A 146 -26.86 4.06 -18.30
N ASP A 147 -27.19 4.64 -19.45
CA ASP A 147 -26.39 5.71 -20.04
C ASP A 147 -26.87 7.11 -19.63
N ASN A 148 -27.87 7.18 -18.75
CA ASN A 148 -28.30 8.46 -18.18
C ASN A 148 -27.19 9.05 -17.33
N LEU A 149 -26.93 10.35 -17.52
CA LEU A 149 -25.95 11.08 -16.73
C LEU A 149 -26.40 11.10 -15.26
N LEU A 150 -25.55 10.60 -14.37
CA LEU A 150 -25.71 10.75 -12.92
C LEU A 150 -25.56 12.22 -12.52
N ILE A 151 -24.77 12.97 -13.28
CA ILE A 151 -24.61 14.41 -13.16
C ILE A 151 -24.21 14.99 -14.50
N ARG A 152 -24.74 16.16 -14.85
CA ARG A 152 -24.19 17.02 -15.91
C ARG A 152 -23.49 18.19 -15.23
N VAL A 153 -22.22 18.36 -15.54
CA VAL A 153 -21.35 19.35 -14.89
C VAL A 153 -20.95 20.45 -15.85
N ARG A 154 -20.72 20.09 -17.12
CA ARG A 154 -20.38 21.01 -18.21
C ARG A 154 -20.94 20.48 -19.52
N GLU A 155 -20.89 21.32 -20.54
CA GLU A 155 -21.17 20.87 -21.90
C GLU A 155 -20.25 19.71 -22.30
N PRO A 156 -20.77 18.72 -23.05
CA PRO A 156 -19.98 17.58 -23.51
C PRO A 156 -18.75 18.05 -24.27
N PHE A 157 -17.61 17.49 -23.90
CA PHE A 157 -16.36 17.69 -24.64
C PHE A 157 -16.21 16.56 -25.66
N TYR A 158 -15.99 16.90 -26.92
CA TYR A 158 -15.80 15.93 -27.98
C TYR A 158 -14.33 15.82 -28.35
N VAL A 159 -13.81 14.60 -28.40
CA VAL A 159 -12.47 14.32 -28.92
C VAL A 159 -12.62 13.78 -30.34
N ALA A 160 -12.08 14.50 -31.31
CA ALA A 160 -12.06 14.06 -32.70
C ALA A 160 -11.22 12.77 -32.84
N ALA A 161 -11.67 11.85 -33.68
CA ALA A 161 -10.90 10.67 -34.03
C ALA A 161 -9.62 11.07 -34.77
N THR A 162 -8.53 10.40 -34.46
CA THR A 162 -7.26 10.47 -35.17
C THR A 162 -7.12 9.28 -36.11
N THR A 163 -6.05 9.29 -36.91
CA THR A 163 -5.71 8.18 -37.80
C THR A 163 -5.01 7.02 -37.08
N ASP A 164 -4.49 7.23 -35.86
CA ASP A 164 -3.72 6.26 -35.09
C ASP A 164 -4.57 5.69 -33.93
N LEU A 165 -5.43 4.74 -34.27
CA LEU A 165 -6.37 4.11 -33.33
C LEU A 165 -5.65 3.30 -32.24
N ASP A 166 -4.50 2.71 -32.54
CA ASP A 166 -3.70 1.96 -31.54
C ASP A 166 -3.20 2.91 -30.45
N ARG A 167 -2.68 4.08 -30.85
CA ARG A 167 -2.23 5.07 -29.87
C ARG A 167 -3.36 5.64 -29.04
N GLU A 168 -4.51 5.89 -29.64
CA GLU A 168 -5.72 6.28 -28.92
C GLU A 168 -6.13 5.23 -27.88
N ALA A 169 -6.25 3.96 -28.30
CA ALA A 169 -6.60 2.87 -27.41
C ALA A 169 -5.63 2.77 -26.22
N MET A 170 -4.31 2.81 -26.48
CA MET A 170 -3.30 2.81 -25.42
C MET A 170 -3.45 4.00 -24.47
N TYR A 171 -3.64 5.21 -25.01
CA TYR A 171 -3.74 6.42 -24.20
C TYR A 171 -5.02 6.44 -23.33
N TYR A 172 -6.16 6.05 -23.89
CA TYR A 172 -7.41 5.98 -23.13
C TYR A 172 -7.38 4.89 -22.06
N SER A 173 -6.83 3.72 -22.35
CA SER A 173 -6.62 2.68 -21.34
C SER A 173 -5.66 3.12 -20.22
N PHE A 174 -4.60 3.85 -20.56
CA PHE A 174 -3.66 4.42 -19.59
C PHE A 174 -4.35 5.41 -18.65
N ILE A 175 -5.17 6.32 -19.19
CA ILE A 175 -5.94 7.28 -18.38
C ILE A 175 -6.98 6.56 -17.54
N ALA A 176 -7.72 5.60 -18.11
CA ALA A 176 -8.71 4.81 -17.40
C ALA A 176 -8.10 4.05 -16.21
N ALA A 177 -6.97 3.38 -16.39
CA ALA A 177 -6.25 2.68 -15.31
C ALA A 177 -5.79 3.66 -14.21
N SER A 178 -5.41 4.89 -14.56
CA SER A 178 -5.05 5.90 -13.57
C SER A 178 -6.23 6.31 -12.67
N THR A 179 -7.49 6.16 -13.12
CA THR A 179 -8.66 6.50 -12.30
C THR A 179 -8.80 5.61 -11.07
N PHE A 180 -8.20 4.41 -11.06
CA PHE A 180 -8.21 3.53 -9.89
C PHE A 180 -7.61 4.18 -8.63
N ARG A 181 -6.77 5.20 -8.78
CA ARG A 181 -6.31 6.04 -7.67
C ARG A 181 -7.46 6.55 -6.80
N LEU A 182 -8.64 6.80 -7.37
CA LEU A 182 -9.81 7.32 -6.66
C LEU A 182 -10.41 6.35 -5.64
N PHE A 183 -10.08 5.06 -5.68
CA PHE A 183 -10.45 4.13 -4.60
C PHE A 183 -9.85 4.55 -3.25
N THR A 184 -8.71 5.25 -3.25
CA THR A 184 -7.99 5.61 -2.02
C THR A 184 -7.70 7.10 -1.91
N LYS A 185 -7.42 7.77 -3.02
CA LYS A 185 -7.10 9.20 -3.08
C LYS A 185 -8.36 10.04 -3.19
N SER A 186 -8.23 11.32 -2.81
CA SER A 186 -9.31 12.29 -2.96
C SER A 186 -9.42 12.75 -4.43
N PRO A 187 -10.60 13.21 -4.87
CA PRO A 187 -10.78 13.81 -6.20
C PRO A 187 -9.80 14.96 -6.47
N GLU A 188 -9.50 15.79 -5.48
CA GLU A 188 -8.57 16.92 -5.57
C GLU A 188 -7.11 16.45 -5.75
N ASN A 189 -6.74 15.33 -5.13
CA ASN A 189 -5.42 14.74 -5.33
C ASN A 189 -5.26 14.24 -6.77
N TYR A 190 -6.27 13.55 -7.30
CA TYR A 190 -6.27 13.08 -8.69
C TYR A 190 -6.25 14.25 -9.68
N LEU A 191 -7.08 15.28 -9.46
CA LEU A 191 -7.14 16.46 -10.31
C LEU A 191 -5.79 17.18 -10.40
N ARG A 192 -5.09 17.37 -9.27
CA ARG A 192 -3.75 17.96 -9.24
C ARG A 192 -2.71 17.11 -9.97
N ALA A 193 -2.87 15.78 -9.95
CA ALA A 193 -1.96 14.86 -10.61
C ALA A 193 -2.23 14.69 -12.12
N PHE A 194 -3.42 15.08 -12.61
CA PHE A 194 -3.89 14.74 -13.96
C PHE A 194 -2.93 15.15 -15.07
N THR A 195 -2.43 16.40 -15.06
CA THR A 195 -1.46 16.86 -16.06
C THR A 195 -0.18 16.02 -16.04
N HIS A 196 0.31 15.68 -14.85
CA HIS A 196 1.49 14.82 -14.73
C HIS A 196 1.22 13.40 -15.24
N ILE A 197 0.02 12.84 -14.97
CA ILE A 197 -0.40 11.54 -15.52
C ILE A 197 -0.35 11.58 -17.05
N CYS A 198 -0.99 12.58 -17.69
CA CYS A 198 -0.94 12.73 -19.14
C CYS A 198 0.49 12.82 -19.68
N ASN A 199 1.36 13.57 -19.00
CA ASN A 199 2.76 13.77 -19.42
C ASN A 199 3.65 12.53 -19.23
N MET A 200 3.20 11.54 -18.46
CA MET A 200 3.94 10.29 -18.27
C MET A 200 3.68 9.26 -19.37
N PHE A 201 2.62 9.44 -20.17
CA PHE A 201 2.35 8.55 -21.30
C PHE A 201 3.53 8.47 -22.29
N PRO A 202 4.11 9.58 -22.79
CA PRO A 202 5.27 9.49 -23.68
C PRO A 202 6.50 8.83 -23.06
N LYS A 203 6.67 8.93 -21.73
CA LYS A 203 7.77 8.25 -21.04
C LYS A 203 7.63 6.73 -21.08
N PHE A 204 6.41 6.23 -20.91
CA PHE A 204 6.16 4.79 -20.91
C PHE A 204 6.08 4.21 -22.32
N TYR A 205 5.49 4.93 -23.29
CA TYR A 205 5.22 4.41 -24.63
C TYR A 205 6.20 4.87 -25.72
N GLY A 206 7.09 5.83 -25.42
CA GLY A 206 8.04 6.36 -26.40
C GLY A 206 7.40 7.18 -27.53
N VAL A 207 6.11 7.52 -27.42
CA VAL A 207 5.33 8.23 -28.44
C VAL A 207 4.55 9.39 -27.84
N SER A 208 4.30 10.43 -28.63
CA SER A 208 3.51 11.59 -28.19
C SER A 208 2.05 11.22 -27.88
N CYS A 209 1.41 11.97 -27.00
CA CYS A 209 -0.02 11.81 -26.75
C CYS A 209 -0.82 12.03 -28.06
N PRO A 210 -1.73 11.12 -28.43
CA PRO A 210 -2.45 11.18 -29.71
C PRO A 210 -3.47 12.33 -29.74
N VAL A 211 -4.02 12.69 -28.58
CA VAL A 211 -5.08 13.68 -28.43
C VAL A 211 -4.87 14.52 -27.18
N ARG A 212 -5.41 15.74 -27.17
CA ARG A 212 -5.48 16.57 -25.97
C ARG A 212 -6.78 16.27 -25.23
N LEU A 213 -6.66 15.85 -23.97
CA LEU A 213 -7.82 15.59 -23.11
C LEU A 213 -8.26 16.85 -22.37
N PRO A 214 -9.57 17.01 -22.12
CA PRO A 214 -10.05 18.04 -21.21
C PRO A 214 -9.61 17.73 -19.78
N THR A 215 -9.32 18.77 -19.00
CA THR A 215 -9.07 18.62 -17.56
C THR A 215 -10.35 18.10 -16.88
N PRO A 216 -10.27 17.03 -16.06
CA PRO A 216 -11.42 16.51 -15.33
C PRO A 216 -12.09 17.56 -14.46
N HIS A 217 -13.40 17.42 -14.26
CA HIS A 217 -14.15 18.23 -13.32
C HIS A 217 -14.18 17.59 -11.95
N ILE A 218 -14.03 18.40 -10.90
CA ILE A 218 -14.00 17.90 -9.53
C ILE A 218 -15.28 17.13 -9.15
N ASP A 219 -16.45 17.59 -9.58
CA ASP A 219 -17.72 16.95 -9.26
C ASP A 219 -17.93 15.63 -10.00
N ALA A 220 -17.47 15.51 -11.25
CA ALA A 220 -17.46 14.22 -11.94
C ALA A 220 -16.55 13.21 -11.22
N LEU A 221 -15.37 13.65 -10.77
CA LEU A 221 -14.46 12.81 -9.98
C LEU A 221 -15.05 12.42 -8.60
N LYS A 222 -15.82 13.31 -7.95
CA LYS A 222 -16.53 13.00 -6.70
C LYS A 222 -17.58 11.92 -6.92
N ILE A 223 -18.37 11.99 -7.99
CA ILE A 223 -19.35 10.96 -8.35
C ILE A 223 -18.66 9.62 -8.65
N LEU A 224 -17.57 9.63 -9.42
CA LEU A 224 -16.80 8.42 -9.69
C LEU A 224 -16.28 7.78 -8.40
N LYS A 225 -15.70 8.57 -7.51
CA LYS A 225 -15.23 8.10 -6.19
C LYS A 225 -16.38 7.55 -5.33
N ALA A 226 -17.53 8.24 -5.30
CA ALA A 226 -18.70 7.79 -4.56
C ALA A 226 -19.16 6.43 -5.08
N ASN A 227 -19.20 6.24 -6.40
CA ASN A 227 -19.56 4.96 -7.02
C ASN A 227 -18.58 3.84 -6.67
N PHE A 228 -17.27 4.10 -6.70
CA PHE A 228 -16.24 3.16 -6.26
C PHE A 228 -16.38 2.75 -4.79
N SER A 229 -16.95 3.63 -3.96
CA SER A 229 -17.10 3.39 -2.52
C SER A 229 -18.41 2.68 -2.18
N ILE A 230 -19.50 3.04 -2.85
CA ILE A 230 -20.87 2.60 -2.56
C ILE A 230 -21.20 1.28 -3.25
N HIS A 231 -20.81 1.09 -4.51
CA HIS A 231 -21.23 -0.07 -5.29
C HIS A 231 -20.23 -1.22 -5.19
N PRO A 232 -20.62 -2.39 -4.61
CA PRO A 232 -19.73 -3.53 -4.46
C PRO A 232 -19.15 -4.03 -5.78
N ILE A 233 -19.92 -3.96 -6.87
CA ILE A 233 -19.51 -4.37 -8.21
C ILE A 233 -18.20 -3.69 -8.66
N CYS A 234 -18.00 -2.41 -8.31
CA CYS A 234 -16.76 -1.68 -8.61
C CYS A 234 -15.56 -2.25 -7.85
N LYS A 235 -15.75 -2.63 -6.57
CA LYS A 235 -14.70 -3.26 -5.75
C LYS A 235 -14.38 -4.66 -6.28
N VAL A 236 -15.37 -5.48 -6.55
CA VAL A 236 -15.18 -6.83 -7.13
C VAL A 236 -14.42 -6.74 -8.45
N THR A 237 -14.81 -5.82 -9.33
CA THR A 237 -14.14 -5.61 -10.62
C THR A 237 -12.68 -5.17 -10.43
N LEU A 238 -12.43 -4.22 -9.52
CA LEU A 238 -11.06 -3.83 -9.17
C LEU A 238 -10.25 -5.01 -8.62
N TYR A 239 -10.85 -5.84 -7.75
CA TYR A 239 -10.20 -7.02 -7.18
C TYR A 239 -9.69 -7.95 -8.28
N ARG A 240 -10.55 -8.27 -9.27
CA ARG A 240 -10.18 -9.13 -10.40
C ARG A 240 -9.07 -8.52 -11.24
N VAL A 241 -9.11 -7.21 -11.51
CA VAL A 241 -8.02 -6.51 -12.21
C VAL A 241 -6.70 -6.62 -11.44
N LEU A 242 -6.72 -6.40 -10.12
CA LEU A 242 -5.54 -6.50 -9.26
C LEU A 242 -5.02 -7.94 -9.14
N TYR A 243 -5.92 -8.93 -9.10
CA TYR A 243 -5.58 -10.34 -9.09
C TYR A 243 -4.85 -10.74 -10.38
N LEU A 244 -5.39 -10.35 -11.54
CA LEU A 244 -4.79 -10.55 -12.86
C LEU A 244 -3.50 -9.74 -13.06
N SER A 245 -3.29 -8.71 -12.25
CA SER A 245 -2.04 -7.94 -12.21
C SER A 245 -0.93 -8.61 -11.42
N GLY A 246 -1.26 -9.54 -10.51
CA GLY A 246 -0.32 -10.21 -9.59
C GLY A 246 0.20 -11.54 -10.13
N GLY A 247 1.35 -12.02 -9.64
CA GLY A 247 1.83 -13.39 -9.84
C GLY A 247 2.51 -13.75 -11.17
N GLY A 248 3.03 -12.77 -11.91
CA GLY A 248 3.90 -13.01 -13.06
C GLY A 248 4.70 -11.75 -13.37
N GLU A 249 6.03 -11.91 -13.47
CA GLU A 249 6.97 -10.89 -13.94
C GLU A 249 7.28 -9.72 -12.98
N GLU A 250 7.86 -10.02 -11.82
CA GLU A 250 8.66 -9.03 -11.05
C GLU A 250 9.99 -8.67 -11.78
N ASN A 251 10.29 -9.34 -12.90
CA ASN A 251 11.54 -9.18 -13.65
C ASN A 251 11.49 -8.13 -14.78
N GLU A 252 10.33 -7.55 -15.09
CA GLU A 252 10.23 -6.49 -16.09
C GLU A 252 10.00 -5.11 -15.46
N GLU A 253 11.09 -4.32 -15.43
CA GLU A 253 11.15 -3.00 -14.81
C GLU A 253 10.05 -2.07 -15.32
N ILE A 254 9.89 -1.93 -16.65
CA ILE A 254 8.91 -0.99 -17.25
C ILE A 254 7.47 -1.33 -16.85
N LEU A 255 7.09 -2.61 -16.88
CA LEU A 255 5.76 -3.06 -16.49
C LEU A 255 5.50 -2.77 -14.99
N SER A 256 6.48 -3.09 -14.15
CA SER A 256 6.44 -2.80 -12.71
C SER A 256 6.31 -1.29 -12.46
N GLU A 257 7.08 -0.46 -13.16
CA GLU A 257 7.01 0.99 -13.04
C GLU A 257 5.68 1.58 -13.49
N MET A 258 5.12 1.09 -14.60
CA MET A 258 3.83 1.54 -15.12
C MET A 258 2.69 1.22 -14.14
N LYS A 259 2.60 -0.03 -13.65
CA LYS A 259 1.58 -0.42 -12.67
C LYS A 259 1.73 0.35 -11.36
N ARG A 260 2.97 0.47 -10.86
CA ARG A 260 3.33 1.27 -9.67
C ARG A 260 2.86 2.71 -9.82
N PHE A 261 3.18 3.34 -10.95
CA PHE A 261 2.77 4.71 -11.24
C PHE A 261 1.25 4.84 -11.33
N LEU A 262 0.58 4.02 -12.16
CA LEU A 262 -0.84 4.22 -12.45
C LEU A 262 -1.73 4.00 -11.23
N TYR A 263 -1.51 2.92 -10.48
CA TYR A 263 -2.41 2.56 -9.37
C TYR A 263 -1.74 1.87 -8.17
N ASP A 264 -0.73 1.01 -8.33
CA ASP A 264 -0.27 0.14 -7.23
C ASP A 264 0.30 0.95 -6.04
N GLU A 265 1.10 2.01 -6.27
CA GLU A 265 1.60 2.86 -5.18
C GLU A 265 0.47 3.54 -4.37
N HIS A 266 -0.69 3.73 -5.01
CA HIS A 266 -1.83 4.39 -4.42
C HIS A 266 -2.80 3.42 -3.73
N LEU A 267 -2.85 2.17 -4.18
CA LEU A 267 -3.76 1.13 -3.68
C LEU A 267 -3.13 0.23 -2.63
N ALA A 268 -1.87 -0.18 -2.84
CA ALA A 268 -1.19 -1.09 -1.94
C ALA A 268 -0.92 -0.47 -0.57
N TYR A 269 -1.02 -1.30 0.46
CA TYR A 269 -0.84 -0.94 1.87
C TYR A 269 -1.74 0.22 2.31
N THR A 270 -2.90 0.41 1.67
CA THR A 270 -3.83 1.47 2.03
C THR A 270 -4.20 1.38 3.51
N GLY A 271 -3.84 2.42 4.27
CA GLY A 271 -4.06 2.46 5.72
C GLY A 271 -3.10 1.61 6.55
N LEU A 272 -2.17 0.85 5.95
CA LEU A 272 -1.19 -0.01 6.63
C LEU A 272 0.25 0.54 6.50
N HIS A 273 0.42 1.86 6.64
CA HIS A 273 1.74 2.49 6.49
C HIS A 273 2.81 1.87 7.41
N ALA A 274 2.44 1.47 8.63
CA ALA A 274 3.34 0.82 9.57
C ALA A 274 4.01 -0.43 8.97
N VAL A 275 3.28 -1.24 8.20
CA VAL A 275 3.83 -2.46 7.54
C VAL A 275 4.87 -2.08 6.49
N ARG A 276 4.52 -1.14 5.59
CA ARG A 276 5.43 -0.69 4.53
C ARG A 276 6.70 -0.08 5.10
N ILE A 277 6.57 0.75 6.13
CA ILE A 277 7.71 1.43 6.78
C ILE A 277 8.56 0.41 7.54
N PHE A 278 7.94 -0.54 8.24
CA PHE A 278 8.64 -1.62 8.93
C PHE A 278 9.55 -2.40 7.98
N MET A 279 9.03 -2.88 6.85
CA MET A 279 9.85 -3.62 5.87
C MET A 279 10.99 -2.78 5.31
N LYS A 280 10.74 -1.51 4.95
CA LYS A 280 11.78 -0.58 4.49
C LYS A 280 12.85 -0.33 5.56
N LEU A 281 12.45 -0.27 6.83
CA LEU A 281 13.37 -0.07 7.93
C LEU A 281 14.26 -1.30 8.15
N CYS A 282 13.71 -2.52 8.09
CA CYS A 282 14.51 -3.76 8.11
C CYS A 282 15.57 -3.75 6.99
N GLN A 283 15.15 -3.41 5.76
CA GLN A 283 16.06 -3.30 4.61
C GLN A 283 17.14 -2.23 4.84
N ALA A 284 16.75 -1.03 5.27
CA ALA A 284 17.68 0.09 5.47
C ALA A 284 18.67 -0.15 6.63
N LEU A 285 18.27 -0.91 7.65
CA LEU A 285 19.12 -1.30 8.76
C LEU A 285 19.89 -2.61 8.52
N ASN A 286 19.59 -3.32 7.43
CA ASN A 286 20.08 -4.67 7.16
C ASN A 286 19.89 -5.60 8.37
N CYS A 287 18.68 -5.61 8.94
CA CYS A 287 18.32 -6.47 10.07
C CYS A 287 17.14 -7.37 9.76
N ASN A 288 17.12 -8.55 10.40
CA ASN A 288 16.01 -9.47 10.28
C ASN A 288 14.75 -8.91 10.99
N THR A 289 13.60 -9.40 10.55
CA THR A 289 12.28 -9.02 11.08
C THR A 289 12.15 -9.35 12.57
N GLU A 290 12.69 -10.48 13.00
CA GLU A 290 12.69 -10.95 14.40
C GLU A 290 13.30 -9.93 15.36
N LEU A 291 14.50 -9.43 15.03
CA LEU A 291 15.22 -8.47 15.87
C LEU A 291 14.44 -7.17 16.01
N LEU A 292 13.93 -6.64 14.89
CA LEU A 292 13.17 -5.39 14.94
C LEU A 292 11.85 -5.56 15.71
N LEU A 293 11.15 -6.69 15.54
CA LEU A 293 9.95 -7.01 16.31
C LEU A 293 10.25 -7.16 17.80
N ALA A 294 11.33 -7.84 18.16
CA ALA A 294 11.75 -8.01 19.56
C ALA A 294 12.07 -6.67 20.24
N ILE A 295 12.75 -5.75 19.53
CA ILE A 295 13.04 -4.40 20.04
C ILE A 295 11.73 -3.60 20.22
N LEU A 296 10.78 -3.75 19.30
CA LEU A 296 9.50 -3.05 19.35
C LEU A 296 8.48 -3.70 20.30
N ASN A 297 8.75 -4.89 20.84
CA ASN A 297 7.86 -5.67 21.70
C ASN A 297 7.78 -5.09 23.11
N ILE A 298 7.13 -3.94 23.21
CA ILE A 298 6.80 -3.28 24.45
C ILE A 298 5.29 -3.39 24.71
N ARG A 299 4.90 -3.35 25.98
CA ARG A 299 3.49 -3.44 26.40
C ARG A 299 2.57 -2.43 25.71
N GLU A 300 3.07 -1.24 25.38
CA GLU A 300 2.32 -0.20 24.67
C GLU A 300 1.95 -0.61 23.23
N TYR A 301 2.76 -1.46 22.58
CA TYR A 301 2.57 -1.89 21.18
C TYR A 301 2.16 -3.36 21.04
N GLU A 302 1.86 -4.06 22.14
CA GLU A 302 1.63 -5.51 22.13
C GLU A 302 0.60 -5.96 21.06
N ARG A 303 -0.53 -5.25 20.94
CA ARG A 303 -1.56 -5.56 19.94
C ARG A 303 -1.05 -5.36 18.51
N GLN A 304 -0.29 -4.30 18.28
CA GLN A 304 0.30 -3.96 16.99
C GLN A 304 1.41 -4.95 16.60
N ILE A 305 2.27 -5.32 17.55
CA ILE A 305 3.33 -6.29 17.32
C ILE A 305 2.74 -7.67 17.01
N ASN A 306 1.72 -8.12 17.75
CA ASN A 306 1.03 -9.37 17.43
C ASN A 306 0.41 -9.36 16.02
N ALA A 307 -0.14 -8.23 15.58
CA ALA A 307 -0.63 -8.09 14.21
C ALA A 307 0.51 -8.04 13.18
N MET A 308 1.63 -7.40 13.49
CA MET A 308 2.80 -7.33 12.61
C MET A 308 3.44 -8.70 12.42
N ILE A 309 3.55 -9.53 13.48
CA ILE A 309 4.02 -10.92 13.38
C ILE A 309 3.17 -11.69 12.36
N LYS A 310 1.83 -11.60 12.48
CA LYS A 310 0.91 -12.26 11.53
C LYS A 310 1.09 -11.73 10.11
N MET A 311 1.25 -10.41 9.97
CA MET A 311 1.49 -9.78 8.67
C MET A 311 2.79 -10.26 8.04
N VAL A 312 3.88 -10.33 8.80
CA VAL A 312 5.16 -10.90 8.35
C VAL A 312 4.94 -12.33 7.89
N GLY A 313 4.25 -13.17 8.67
CA GLY A 313 3.94 -14.55 8.30
C GLY A 313 3.16 -14.68 6.98
N ILE A 314 2.27 -13.75 6.66
CA ILE A 314 1.55 -13.71 5.35
C ILE A 314 2.47 -13.26 4.23
N ILE A 315 3.26 -12.20 4.46
CA ILE A 315 4.18 -11.62 3.46
C ILE A 315 5.18 -12.67 2.97
N THR A 316 5.68 -13.47 3.91
CA THR A 316 6.66 -14.52 3.67
C THR A 316 6.01 -15.89 3.41
N SER A 317 4.68 -15.95 3.38
CA SER A 317 3.96 -17.21 3.22
C SER A 317 4.20 -17.77 1.83
N PRO A 318 4.69 -19.01 1.70
CA PRO A 318 4.83 -19.65 0.41
C PRO A 318 3.56 -20.35 -0.06
N LEU A 319 2.45 -20.18 0.66
CA LEU A 319 1.19 -20.83 0.33
C LEU A 319 0.64 -20.23 -0.96
N GLU A 320 0.13 -21.10 -1.85
CA GLU A 320 -0.46 -20.67 -3.13
C GLU A 320 -1.56 -19.62 -2.94
N LYS A 321 -2.30 -19.67 -1.82
CA LYS A 321 -3.32 -18.68 -1.44
C LYS A 321 -2.82 -17.26 -1.20
N HIS A 322 -1.51 -17.01 -1.19
CA HIS A 322 -0.90 -15.68 -1.02
C HIS A 322 0.11 -15.31 -2.11
N LYS A 323 0.25 -16.16 -3.14
CA LYS A 323 1.23 -16.00 -4.22
C LYS A 323 1.01 -14.74 -5.06
N ARG A 324 -0.24 -14.32 -5.26
CA ARG A 324 -0.61 -13.08 -5.97
C ARG A 324 -0.43 -11.84 -5.08
N LYS A 325 -0.16 -12.02 -3.79
CA LYS A 325 0.08 -10.97 -2.79
C LYS A 325 -1.11 -10.02 -2.62
N MET A 326 -2.34 -10.51 -2.77
CA MET A 326 -3.56 -9.68 -2.67
C MET A 326 -3.76 -9.06 -1.28
N TRP A 327 -3.13 -9.63 -0.26
CA TRP A 327 -3.05 -9.05 1.08
C TRP A 327 -2.54 -7.60 1.08
N ARG A 328 -1.75 -7.18 0.09
CA ARG A 328 -1.31 -5.78 -0.08
C ARG A 328 -2.47 -4.82 -0.25
N TYR A 329 -3.59 -5.30 -0.81
CA TYR A 329 -4.79 -4.54 -1.07
C TYR A 329 -5.93 -4.88 -0.09
N GLY A 330 -5.73 -5.80 0.85
CA GLY A 330 -6.80 -6.37 1.67
C GLY A 330 -7.69 -5.33 2.34
N ARG A 331 -7.13 -4.20 2.76
CA ARG A 331 -7.84 -3.06 3.35
C ARG A 331 -8.86 -2.35 2.46
N LEU A 332 -8.76 -2.50 1.13
CA LEU A 332 -9.73 -1.94 0.19
C LEU A 332 -11.05 -2.73 0.21
N PHE A 333 -10.96 -4.00 0.57
CA PHE A 333 -12.02 -4.99 0.48
C PHE A 333 -12.55 -5.38 1.85
N ASP A 334 -11.65 -5.50 2.84
CA ASP A 334 -11.98 -5.79 4.23
C ASP A 334 -11.43 -4.68 5.16
N ASP A 335 -12.36 -3.91 5.71
CA ASP A 335 -12.05 -2.86 6.68
C ASP A 335 -11.60 -3.40 8.04
N ALA A 336 -11.81 -4.67 8.37
CA ALA A 336 -11.30 -5.28 9.58
C ALA A 336 -9.86 -5.80 9.43
N PHE A 337 -9.45 -6.14 8.20
CA PHE A 337 -8.12 -6.68 7.90
C PHE A 337 -7.01 -5.83 8.52
N MET A 338 -6.18 -6.47 9.35
CA MET A 338 -5.04 -5.86 10.04
C MET A 338 -5.39 -4.54 10.77
N SER A 339 -6.60 -4.44 11.33
CA SER A 339 -7.08 -3.22 12.00
C SER A 339 -6.16 -2.66 13.11
N PRO A 340 -5.39 -3.46 13.88
CA PRO A 340 -4.42 -2.90 14.84
C PRO A 340 -3.26 -2.16 14.18
N LEU A 341 -2.94 -2.48 12.92
CA LEU A 341 -1.87 -1.84 12.14
C LEU A 341 -2.36 -0.66 11.30
N ARG A 342 -3.64 -0.30 11.42
CA ARG A 342 -4.19 0.84 10.70
C ARG A 342 -3.49 2.11 11.21
N THR A 343 -3.02 2.96 10.31
CA THR A 343 -2.28 4.18 10.70
C THR A 343 -3.04 5.04 11.71
N ARG A 344 -4.38 5.13 11.59
CA ARG A 344 -5.24 5.85 12.54
C ARG A 344 -5.31 5.20 13.93
N THR A 345 -5.16 3.88 14.04
CA THR A 345 -5.21 3.13 15.31
C THR A 345 -3.82 2.93 15.93
N CYS A 346 -2.74 3.04 15.14
CA CYS A 346 -1.35 2.96 15.61
C CYS A 346 -0.46 4.15 15.18
N PRO A 347 -0.87 5.42 15.40
CA PRO A 347 -0.11 6.58 14.95
C PRO A 347 1.27 6.66 15.62
N ALA A 348 1.37 6.33 16.92
CA ALA A 348 2.63 6.35 17.65
C ALA A 348 3.65 5.34 17.09
N LEU A 349 3.25 4.08 16.87
CA LEU A 349 4.13 3.07 16.27
C LEU A 349 4.54 3.49 14.85
N THR A 350 3.59 3.96 14.05
CA THR A 350 3.87 4.40 12.67
C THR A 350 4.88 5.56 12.66
N TYR A 351 4.71 6.53 13.56
CA TYR A 351 5.63 7.66 13.71
C TYR A 351 7.04 7.20 14.12
N THR A 352 7.15 6.33 15.13
CA THR A 352 8.44 5.78 15.58
C THR A 352 9.19 5.10 14.44
N LEU A 353 8.51 4.24 13.68
CA LEU A 353 9.09 3.57 12.52
C LEU A 353 9.51 4.57 11.42
N ALA A 354 8.67 5.57 11.14
CA ALA A 354 8.92 6.59 10.12
C ALA A 354 10.12 7.48 10.50
N SER A 355 10.20 7.89 11.77
CA SER A 355 11.32 8.68 12.31
C SER A 355 12.62 7.88 12.24
N ALA A 356 12.59 6.61 12.64
CA ALA A 356 13.76 5.73 12.51
C ALA A 356 14.22 5.59 11.06
N LEU A 357 13.29 5.33 10.14
CA LEU A 357 13.61 5.21 8.71
C LEU A 357 14.17 6.51 8.12
N LYS A 358 13.60 7.67 8.45
CA LYS A 358 14.10 8.97 8.01
C LYS A 358 15.54 9.23 8.48
N LYS A 359 15.88 8.81 9.71
CA LYS A 359 17.23 8.95 10.27
C LYS A 359 18.24 7.98 9.64
N VAL A 360 17.81 6.82 9.17
CA VAL A 360 18.69 5.81 8.54
C VAL A 360 18.86 6.07 7.04
N SER A 361 17.81 6.51 6.33
CA SER A 361 17.81 6.74 4.89
C SER A 361 16.97 7.98 4.54
N SER A 362 17.55 9.16 4.76
CA SER A 362 16.86 10.45 4.61
C SER A 362 16.50 10.78 3.16
N GLN A 363 17.44 10.61 2.21
CA GLN A 363 17.26 10.97 0.80
C GLN A 363 16.09 10.24 0.13
N SER A 364 15.87 8.96 0.47
CA SER A 364 14.78 8.16 -0.12
C SER A 364 13.44 8.29 0.63
N ASN A 365 13.40 9.00 1.76
CA ASN A 365 12.25 9.04 2.68
C ASN A 365 11.96 10.46 3.22
N GLU A 366 12.29 11.52 2.49
CA GLU A 366 12.17 12.91 2.97
C GLU A 366 10.78 13.25 3.55
N ARG A 367 9.73 12.78 2.87
CA ARG A 367 8.30 13.02 3.17
C ARG A 367 7.64 11.91 3.99
N ILE A 368 8.39 10.98 4.56
CA ILE A 368 7.81 9.81 5.28
C ILE A 368 7.02 10.21 6.53
N LEU A 369 7.27 11.41 7.07
CA LEU A 369 6.55 11.98 8.21
C LEU A 369 5.32 12.80 7.81
N ASP A 370 5.12 13.08 6.51
CA ASP A 370 4.00 13.90 6.00
C ASP A 370 2.69 13.09 5.86
N ILE A 371 2.64 11.91 6.49
CA ILE A 371 1.42 11.09 6.54
C ILE A 371 0.38 11.86 7.34
N VAL A 372 -0.75 12.20 6.71
CA VAL A 372 -1.80 13.06 7.29
C VAL A 372 -2.23 12.60 8.69
N GLN A 373 -2.38 11.29 8.90
CA GLN A 373 -2.79 10.72 10.19
C GLN A 373 -1.73 10.85 11.30
N LEU A 374 -0.49 11.23 10.99
CA LEU A 374 0.53 11.57 11.97
C LEU A 374 0.45 13.03 12.43
N GLY A 375 -0.34 13.86 11.75
CA GLY A 375 -0.63 15.25 12.13
C GLY A 375 -1.21 15.37 13.54
N ASP A 376 -1.95 14.36 13.98
CA ASP A 376 -2.64 14.33 15.28
C ASP A 376 -1.70 13.96 16.45
N VAL A 377 -0.45 13.58 16.18
CA VAL A 377 0.54 13.27 17.23
C VAL A 377 1.14 14.59 17.75
N SER A 378 0.93 14.90 19.02
CA SER A 378 1.44 16.14 19.64
C SER A 378 2.96 16.26 19.55
N GLU A 379 3.48 17.49 19.46
CA GLU A 379 4.93 17.76 19.38
C GLU A 379 5.72 17.18 20.56
N GLU A 380 5.16 17.24 21.77
CA GLU A 380 5.76 16.61 22.94
C GLU A 380 5.88 15.09 22.78
N LYS A 381 4.81 14.43 22.31
CA LYS A 381 4.84 12.99 22.04
C LYS A 381 5.82 12.67 20.91
N ARG A 382 5.89 13.49 19.86
CA ARG A 382 6.87 13.33 18.75
C ARG A 382 8.30 13.31 19.26
N ARG A 383 8.69 14.29 20.09
CA ARG A 383 10.04 14.33 20.72
C ARG A 383 10.33 13.06 21.49
N SER A 384 9.37 12.55 22.26
CA SER A 384 9.54 11.30 23.01
C SER A 384 9.72 10.09 22.07
N LEU A 385 8.96 10.01 20.98
CA LEU A 385 9.03 8.92 20.00
C LEU A 385 10.31 8.99 19.15
N ASP A 386 10.86 10.19 18.93
CA ASP A 386 12.15 10.37 18.26
C ASP A 386 13.32 9.77 19.06
N VAL A 387 13.26 9.86 20.39
CA VAL A 387 14.21 9.19 21.29
C VAL A 387 14.06 7.66 21.19
N VAL A 388 12.83 7.16 21.12
CA VAL A 388 12.57 5.72 20.90
C VAL A 388 13.14 5.26 19.56
N ALA A 389 12.92 6.03 18.50
CA ALA A 389 13.46 5.76 17.16
C ALA A 389 15.00 5.67 17.16
N GLU A 390 15.69 6.57 17.86
CA GLU A 390 17.15 6.51 18.02
C GLU A 390 17.62 5.28 18.79
N ASN A 391 16.90 4.93 19.85
CA ASN A 391 17.22 3.74 20.64
C ASN A 391 17.04 2.46 19.81
N ILE A 392 16.02 2.38 18.95
CA ILE A 392 15.86 1.27 18.01
C ILE A 392 17.08 1.15 17.10
N ILE A 393 17.47 2.25 16.43
CA ILE A 393 18.62 2.27 15.52
C ILE A 393 19.90 1.85 16.25
N ARG A 394 20.14 2.40 17.46
CA ARG A 394 21.31 2.07 18.28
C ARG A 394 21.33 0.59 18.64
N THR A 395 20.20 0.05 19.11
CA THR A 395 20.09 -1.35 19.54
C THR A 395 20.34 -2.31 18.39
N VAL A 396 19.76 -2.06 17.21
CA VAL A 396 20.02 -2.88 16.01
C VAL A 396 21.51 -2.87 15.63
N ARG A 397 22.13 -1.68 15.60
CA ARG A 397 23.55 -1.53 15.24
C ARG A 397 24.50 -2.20 16.25
N CYS A 398 24.17 -2.19 17.54
CA CYS A 398 24.97 -2.88 18.56
C CYS A 398 24.88 -4.42 18.40
N ASN A 399 23.69 -4.95 18.12
CA ASN A 399 23.50 -6.39 17.91
C ASN A 399 24.18 -6.88 16.61
N ALA A 400 24.15 -6.09 15.53
CA ALA A 400 24.85 -6.42 14.29
C ALA A 400 26.38 -6.54 14.47
N LYS A 401 26.98 -5.71 15.34
CA LYS A 401 28.41 -5.79 15.67
C LYS A 401 28.78 -6.96 16.57
N GLY A 402 27.86 -7.41 17.43
CA GLY A 402 28.05 -8.59 18.28
C GLY A 402 28.13 -9.90 17.48
N SER A 403 27.39 -10.01 16.38
CA SER A 403 27.41 -11.19 15.50
C SER A 403 28.69 -11.31 14.64
N GLN A 404 29.42 -10.22 14.40
CA GLN A 404 30.70 -10.24 13.67
C GLN A 404 31.92 -10.56 14.57
N ASN A 405 31.76 -10.52 15.90
CA ASN A 405 32.84 -10.73 16.87
C ASN A 405 32.81 -12.10 17.57
N ASN A 406 32.13 -13.10 17.01
CA ASN A 406 32.24 -14.50 17.45
C ASN A 406 33.15 -15.30 16.49
N PRO A 407 34.47 -15.40 16.75
CA PRO A 407 35.29 -16.46 16.18
C PRO A 407 35.01 -17.74 16.96
N CYS A 408 33.94 -18.46 16.64
CA CYS A 408 33.67 -19.74 17.28
C CYS A 408 34.30 -20.89 16.48
N SER A 409 35.49 -21.28 16.96
CA SER A 409 36.01 -22.65 17.02
C SER A 409 36.12 -23.46 15.71
N THR A 410 37.31 -23.39 15.13
CA THR A 410 37.98 -24.53 14.50
C THR A 410 38.17 -25.63 15.55
N LEU A 411 37.24 -26.58 15.61
CA LEU A 411 37.48 -27.87 16.26
C LEU A 411 38.08 -28.81 15.21
N HIS A 412 39.40 -28.84 15.18
CA HIS A 412 40.16 -29.98 14.69
C HIS A 412 39.81 -31.18 15.59
N MET A 413 39.19 -32.20 15.02
CA MET A 413 39.26 -33.54 15.56
C MET A 413 40.05 -34.42 14.59
N SER A 414 41.31 -34.61 14.93
CA SER A 414 42.09 -35.79 14.59
C SER A 414 41.66 -36.94 15.51
N VAL A 415 41.07 -37.99 14.94
CA VAL A 415 41.58 -39.38 14.93
C VAL A 415 41.08 -40.02 13.65
#